data_AF-A0AAE1DAW7-F1
#
_entry.id   AF-A0AAE1DAW7-F1
#
_cell.length_a   1.000
_cell.length_b   1.000
_cell.length_c   1.000
_cell.angle_alpha   90.00
_cell.angle_beta   90.00
_cell.angle_gamma   90.00
#
_symmetry.space_group_name_H-M   'P 1'
#
loop_
_entity.id
_entity.type
_entity.pdbx_description
1 polymer ?
#
loop_
_entity_poly.entity_id
_entity_poly.type
_entity_poly.pdbx_seq_one_letter_code
_entity_poly.pdbx_strand_id
1 'polypeptide(L)'
;MIGGNASAEEPQEVGAEESTESGCNVVLDNRLKATGFGTKKEYHAYVKDYLKALLAKKKEKDPDADYSKWQQEASASFKKALQNFGEFEFFTGESADPAGMIPLMEWKVPEGETDEVPYVWFYKEGLKEEKF
;
A
#
# COMPACT_ATOMS: atom_id res chain seq x y z
N MET A 1 11.24 28.20 8.38
CA MET A 1 11.82 27.62 7.15
C MET A 1 12.81 26.54 7.58
N ILE A 2 12.35 25.30 7.70
CA ILE A 2 13.15 24.07 7.50
C ILE A 2 12.15 23.06 6.94
N GLY A 3 11.86 23.19 5.63
CA GLY A 3 11.24 22.15 4.84
C GLY A 3 12.39 21.48 4.11
N GLY A 4 12.78 20.31 4.60
CA GLY A 4 13.94 19.58 4.10
C GLY A 4 13.66 18.09 4.19
N ASN A 5 12.76 17.58 3.34
CA ASN A 5 12.81 16.17 3.00
C ASN A 5 13.99 15.97 2.05
N ALA A 6 15.16 15.74 2.65
CA ALA A 6 16.35 15.30 1.94
C ALA A 6 16.12 13.84 1.56
N SER A 7 15.61 13.62 0.34
CA SER A 7 15.66 12.33 -0.33
C SER A 7 17.13 11.90 -0.45
N ALA A 8 17.61 11.17 0.55
CA ALA A 8 18.91 10.52 0.53
C ALA A 8 18.77 9.23 -0.27
N GLU A 9 19.24 9.27 -1.51
CA GLU A 9 19.58 8.08 -2.27
C GLU A 9 20.84 7.44 -1.66
N GLU A 10 20.69 6.32 -0.95
CA GLU A 10 21.76 5.31 -0.82
C GLU A 10 21.11 3.90 -0.84
N PRO A 11 21.63 2.93 -1.62
CA PRO A 11 21.16 1.55 -1.58
C PRO A 11 21.72 0.89 -0.32
N GLN A 12 21.05 1.09 0.82
CA GLN A 12 21.41 0.41 2.05
C GLN A 12 20.78 -0.98 2.13
N GLU A 13 21.67 -1.88 2.55
CA GLU A 13 21.52 -3.31 2.69
C GLU A 13 20.34 -3.67 3.59
N VAL A 14 19.89 -4.93 3.43
CA VAL A 14 18.87 -5.61 4.24
C VAL A 14 19.17 -5.55 5.74
N GLY A 15 18.85 -4.43 6.37
CA GLY A 15 18.76 -4.26 7.81
C GLY A 15 17.30 -4.10 8.16
N ALA A 16 16.74 -5.08 8.87
CA ALA A 16 15.52 -4.87 9.64
C ALA A 16 15.85 -3.86 10.74
N GLU A 17 15.88 -2.58 10.38
CA GLU A 17 15.97 -1.52 11.36
C GLU A 17 14.60 -1.41 12.01
N GLU A 18 14.57 -1.73 13.30
CA GLU A 18 13.50 -1.44 14.23
C GLU A 18 13.33 0.08 14.29
N SER A 19 12.76 0.66 13.24
CA SER A 19 12.30 2.03 13.22
C SER A 19 11.33 2.16 14.37
N THR A 20 11.74 2.87 15.41
CA THR A 20 10.93 3.12 16.60
C THR A 20 9.61 3.76 16.14
N GLU A 21 8.59 2.92 16.02
CA GLU A 21 7.24 3.29 15.65
C GLU A 21 6.68 4.14 16.79
N SER A 22 6.94 5.45 16.72
CA SER A 22 5.97 6.46 17.15
C SER A 22 4.78 6.34 16.19
N GLY A 23 4.14 5.18 16.23
CA GLY A 23 3.63 4.49 15.05
C GLY A 23 2.19 4.84 14.81
N CYS A 24 1.86 5.14 13.55
CA CYS A 24 0.48 5.21 13.10
C CYS A 24 -0.31 4.04 13.72
N ASN A 25 -1.33 4.34 14.54
CA ASN A 25 -2.10 3.32 15.25
C ASN A 25 -2.61 2.23 14.30
N VAL A 26 -2.95 2.60 13.06
CA VAL A 26 -3.38 1.68 12.02
C VAL A 26 -2.32 0.61 11.71
N VAL A 27 -1.03 0.97 11.66
CA VAL A 27 0.06 0.03 11.40
C VAL A 27 0.24 -0.92 12.58
N LEU A 28 0.25 -0.36 13.79
CA LEU A 28 0.43 -1.11 15.04
C LEU A 28 -0.73 -2.09 15.32
N ASP A 29 -1.98 -1.62 15.26
CA ASP A 29 -3.17 -2.43 15.53
C ASP A 29 -3.35 -3.56 14.51
N ASN A 30 -2.96 -3.33 13.25
CA ASN A 30 -3.05 -4.34 12.19
C ASN A 30 -1.76 -5.16 12.00
N ARG A 31 -0.75 -4.95 12.86
CA ARG A 31 0.57 -5.61 12.80
C ARG A 31 1.19 -5.58 11.40
N LEU A 32 1.06 -4.44 10.75
CA LEU A 32 1.61 -4.22 9.42
C LEU A 32 3.13 -4.13 9.53
N LYS A 33 3.83 -4.77 8.60
CA LYS A 33 5.29 -4.74 8.52
C LYS A 33 5.70 -3.86 7.35
N ALA A 34 6.64 -2.95 7.59
CA ALA A 34 7.25 -2.18 6.51
C ALA A 34 7.87 -3.13 5.47
N THR A 35 7.71 -2.82 4.19
CA THR A 35 8.29 -3.55 3.08
C THR A 35 8.81 -2.56 2.04
N GLY A 36 9.79 -2.98 1.25
CA GLY A 36 10.35 -2.17 0.17
C GLY A 36 10.12 -2.80 -1.20
N PHE A 37 9.99 -1.95 -2.21
CA PHE A 37 10.18 -2.34 -3.60
C PHE A 37 11.43 -1.62 -4.10
N GLY A 38 12.39 -2.35 -4.65
CA GLY A 38 13.65 -1.77 -5.13
C GLY A 38 13.44 -0.88 -6.36
N THR A 39 12.40 -1.13 -7.15
CA THR A 39 12.01 -0.26 -8.25
C THR A 39 10.50 -0.16 -8.44
N LYS A 40 10.04 0.93 -9.06
CA LYS A 40 8.67 1.09 -9.56
C LYS A 40 8.23 -0.05 -10.49
N LYS A 41 9.17 -0.70 -11.20
CA LYS A 41 8.88 -1.85 -12.08
C LYS A 41 8.53 -3.10 -11.26
N GLU A 42 9.25 -3.35 -10.17
CA GLU A 42 8.95 -4.46 -9.27
C GLU A 42 7.58 -4.29 -8.61
N TYR A 43 7.30 -3.08 -8.11
CA TYR A 43 5.96 -2.78 -7.57
C TYR A 43 4.85 -2.97 -8.61
N HIS A 44 5.07 -2.52 -9.84
CA HIS A 44 4.12 -2.73 -10.94
C HIS A 44 3.89 -4.22 -11.24
N ALA A 45 4.93 -5.04 -11.19
CA ALA A 45 4.81 -6.49 -11.37
C ALA A 45 4.01 -7.13 -10.23
N TYR A 46 4.35 -6.80 -8.98
CA TYR A 46 3.63 -7.27 -7.80
C TYR A 46 2.12 -6.94 -7.87
N VAL A 47 1.80 -5.67 -8.13
CA VAL A 47 0.42 -5.18 -8.25
C VAL A 47 -0.37 -5.94 -9.32
N LYS A 48 0.26 -6.22 -10.48
CA LYS A 48 -0.38 -6.96 -11.56
C LYS A 48 -0.74 -8.38 -11.12
N ASP A 49 0.15 -9.05 -10.41
CA ASP A 49 -0.08 -10.42 -9.96
C ASP A 49 -1.10 -10.46 -8.81
N TYR A 50 -1.03 -9.50 -7.89
CA TYR A 50 -2.06 -9.27 -6.87
C TYR A 50 -3.45 -9.11 -7.49
N LEU A 51 -3.57 -8.27 -8.53
CA LEU A 51 -4.84 -8.06 -9.21
C LEU A 51 -5.39 -9.30 -9.89
N LYS A 52 -4.53 -10.11 -10.52
CA LYS A 52 -4.95 -11.39 -11.11
C LYS A 52 -5.47 -12.34 -10.04
N ALA A 53 -4.78 -12.44 -8.90
CA ALA A 53 -5.18 -13.28 -7.79
C ALA A 53 -6.53 -12.83 -7.20
N LEU A 54 -6.74 -11.51 -7.06
CA LEU A 54 -8.00 -10.97 -6.57
C LEU A 54 -9.15 -11.20 -7.56
N LEU A 55 -8.91 -11.04 -8.86
CA LEU A 55 -9.89 -11.35 -9.90
C LEU A 55 -10.28 -12.83 -9.90
N ALA A 56 -9.30 -13.73 -9.74
CA ALA A 56 -9.56 -15.16 -9.63
C ALA A 56 -10.48 -15.46 -8.44
N LYS A 57 -10.12 -14.98 -7.24
CA LYS A 57 -10.95 -15.13 -6.02
C LYS A 57 -12.36 -14.57 -6.18
N LYS A 58 -12.51 -13.44 -6.88
CA LYS A 58 -13.82 -12.86 -7.18
C LYS A 58 -14.64 -13.75 -8.12
N LYS A 59 -14.06 -14.20 -9.23
CA LYS A 59 -14.71 -15.11 -10.19
C LYS A 59 -15.08 -16.47 -9.58
N GLU A 60 -14.29 -16.97 -8.64
CA GLU A 60 -14.63 -18.19 -7.89
C GLU A 60 -15.87 -18.01 -7.02
N LYS A 61 -16.07 -16.80 -6.47
CA LYS A 61 -17.22 -16.47 -5.61
C LYS A 61 -18.49 -16.17 -6.40
N ASP A 62 -18.35 -15.46 -7.52
CA ASP A 62 -19.46 -15.09 -8.39
C ASP A 62 -18.99 -15.12 -9.87
N PRO A 63 -19.10 -16.26 -10.56
CA PRO A 63 -18.56 -16.43 -11.91
C PRO A 63 -19.33 -15.67 -12.98
N ASP A 64 -20.60 -15.35 -12.73
CA ASP A 64 -21.51 -14.71 -13.69
C ASP A 64 -21.47 -13.17 -13.61
N ALA A 65 -20.83 -12.61 -12.59
CA ALA A 65 -20.67 -11.16 -12.45
C ALA A 65 -19.72 -10.55 -13.50
N ASP A 66 -20.07 -9.35 -13.96
CA ASP A 66 -19.20 -8.54 -14.82
C ASP A 66 -18.16 -7.78 -13.98
N TYR A 67 -16.90 -8.17 -14.14
CA TYR A 67 -15.76 -7.55 -13.46
C TYR A 67 -15.11 -6.41 -14.24
N SER A 68 -15.62 -6.04 -15.42
CA SER A 68 -14.99 -5.05 -16.30
C SER A 68 -14.83 -3.69 -15.63
N LYS A 69 -15.88 -3.23 -14.93
CA LYS A 69 -15.83 -1.97 -14.17
C LYS A 69 -14.79 -2.02 -13.04
N TRP A 70 -14.76 -3.12 -12.30
CA TRP A 70 -13.76 -3.34 -11.24
C TRP A 70 -12.34 -3.32 -11.80
N GLN A 71 -12.08 -3.99 -12.93
CA GLN A 71 -10.76 -4.01 -13.56
C GLN A 71 -10.30 -2.60 -13.96
N GLN A 72 -11.22 -1.77 -14.47
CA GLN A 72 -10.93 -0.38 -14.84
C GLN A 72 -10.61 0.49 -13.62
N GLU A 73 -11.44 0.42 -12.57
CA GLU A 73 -11.26 1.21 -11.34
C GLU A 73 -10.00 0.80 -10.57
N ALA A 74 -9.74 -0.51 -10.49
CA ALA A 74 -8.51 -1.06 -9.95
C ALA A 74 -7.31 -0.52 -10.70
N SER A 75 -7.27 -0.69 -12.03
CA SER A 75 -6.15 -0.24 -12.87
C SER A 75 -5.89 1.27 -12.72
N ALA A 76 -6.94 2.08 -12.62
CA ALA A 76 -6.83 3.52 -12.39
C ALA A 76 -6.20 3.85 -11.02
N SER A 77 -6.62 3.14 -9.97
CA SER A 77 -6.09 3.32 -8.60
C SER A 77 -4.60 2.95 -8.53
N PHE A 78 -4.22 1.81 -9.12
CA PHE A 78 -2.81 1.41 -9.17
C PHE A 78 -1.95 2.35 -10.02
N LYS A 79 -2.52 2.95 -11.07
CA LYS A 79 -1.81 3.96 -11.85
C LYS A 79 -1.44 5.17 -10.99
N LYS A 80 -2.34 5.63 -10.11
CA LYS A 80 -2.05 6.70 -9.14
C LYS A 80 -0.96 6.28 -8.15
N ALA A 81 -1.07 5.07 -7.59
CA ALA A 81 -0.04 4.54 -6.68
C ALA A 81 1.33 4.46 -7.34
N LEU A 82 1.39 4.06 -8.62
CA LEU A 82 2.62 4.04 -9.41
C LEU A 82 3.16 5.46 -9.67
N GLN A 83 2.30 6.45 -9.91
CA GLN A 83 2.73 7.83 -10.14
C GLN A 83 3.42 8.43 -8.91
N ASN A 84 2.90 8.15 -7.72
CA ASN A 84 3.45 8.66 -6.45
C ASN A 84 4.29 7.61 -5.71
N PHE A 85 4.88 6.64 -6.43
CA PHE A 85 5.62 5.52 -5.84
C PHE A 85 6.69 5.95 -4.84
N GLY A 86 7.37 7.08 -5.11
CA GLY A 86 8.41 7.61 -4.22
C GLY A 86 7.91 8.39 -3.00
N GLU A 87 6.60 8.66 -2.92
CA GLU A 87 5.98 9.35 -1.77
C GLU A 87 5.32 8.37 -0.79
N PHE A 88 5.18 7.10 -1.19
CA PHE A 88 4.53 6.09 -0.37
C PHE A 88 5.54 5.23 0.37
N GLU A 89 5.25 5.01 1.65
CA GLU A 89 5.79 3.90 2.42
C GLU A 89 4.89 2.67 2.20
N PHE A 90 5.50 1.52 1.93
CA PHE A 90 4.78 0.28 1.64
C PHE A 90 4.76 -0.62 2.86
N PHE A 91 3.61 -1.26 3.09
CA PHE A 91 3.44 -2.22 4.17
C PHE A 91 2.97 -3.57 3.63
N THR A 92 3.19 -4.62 4.41
CA THR A 92 2.62 -5.95 4.18
C THR A 92 1.98 -6.47 5.46
N GLY A 93 1.03 -7.40 5.33
CA GLY A 93 0.41 -8.04 6.49
C GLY A 93 1.40 -8.93 7.26
N GLU A 94 1.03 -9.33 8.47
CA GLU A 94 1.88 -10.16 9.34
C GLU A 94 2.41 -11.43 8.66
N SER A 95 1.60 -12.04 7.78
CA SER A 95 1.91 -13.25 7.03
C SER A 95 2.86 -13.05 5.84
N ALA A 96 3.10 -11.80 5.43
CA ALA A 96 3.87 -11.45 4.23
C ALA A 96 3.45 -12.26 2.98
N ASP A 97 2.15 -12.53 2.82
CA ASP A 97 1.61 -13.26 1.68
C ASP A 97 1.99 -12.52 0.38
N PRO A 98 2.69 -13.14 -0.59
CA PRO A 98 3.03 -12.51 -1.86
C PRO A 98 1.81 -12.21 -2.74
N ALA A 99 0.63 -12.79 -2.42
CA ALA A 99 -0.66 -12.44 -3.01
C ALA A 99 -1.48 -11.50 -2.08
N GLY A 100 -0.86 -10.95 -1.05
CA GLY A 100 -1.44 -10.05 -0.08
C GLY A 100 -1.57 -8.62 -0.60
N MET A 101 -2.44 -7.85 0.04
CA MET A 101 -2.54 -6.42 -0.21
C MET A 101 -1.30 -5.70 0.32
N ILE A 102 -0.88 -4.65 -0.39
CA ILE A 102 0.15 -3.71 0.07
C ILE A 102 -0.56 -2.41 0.46
N PRO A 103 -0.76 -2.13 1.76
CA PRO A 103 -1.18 -0.82 2.22
C PRO A 103 -0.14 0.23 1.87
N LEU A 104 -0.62 1.43 1.53
CA LEU A 104 0.22 2.58 1.18
C LEU A 104 0.06 3.64 2.26
N MET A 105 1.16 4.14 2.80
CA MET A 105 1.13 5.26 3.74
C MET A 105 1.82 6.47 3.12
N GLU A 106 1.22 7.63 3.27
CA GLU A 106 1.85 8.92 2.99
C GLU A 106 1.69 9.84 4.19
N TRP A 107 2.71 10.64 4.47
CA TRP A 107 2.62 11.76 5.41
C TRP A 107 2.14 12.99 4.68
N LYS A 108 1.11 13.66 5.21
CA LYS A 108 0.56 14.87 4.60
C LYS A 108 0.24 15.89 5.69
N VAL A 109 0.38 17.16 5.37
CA VAL A 109 -0.18 18.26 6.17
C VAL A 109 -1.63 18.48 5.72
N PRO A 110 -2.64 18.25 6.58
CA PRO A 110 -4.02 18.52 6.24
C PRO A 110 -4.28 20.03 6.13
N GLU A 111 -5.30 20.41 5.35
CA GLU A 111 -5.64 21.81 5.13
C GLU A 111 -5.99 22.51 6.45
N GLY A 112 -5.24 23.55 6.79
CA GLY A 112 -5.42 24.31 8.03
C GLY A 112 -4.57 23.85 9.21
N GLU A 113 -3.75 22.82 9.06
CA GLU A 113 -2.83 22.35 10.11
C GLU A 113 -1.35 22.63 9.77
N THR A 114 -0.48 22.48 10.76
CA THR A 114 0.97 22.69 10.64
C THR A 114 1.78 21.41 10.66
N ASP A 115 1.21 20.35 11.22
CA ASP A 115 1.89 19.09 11.49
C ASP A 115 1.49 18.04 10.46
N GLU A 116 2.43 17.19 10.08
CA GLU A 116 2.18 16.08 9.20
C GLU A 116 1.46 14.95 9.94
N VAL A 117 0.46 14.36 9.29
CA VAL A 117 -0.26 13.18 9.80
C VAL A 117 -0.21 12.04 8.79
N PRO A 118 -0.19 10.78 9.24
CA PRO A 118 -0.09 9.63 8.35
C PRO A 118 -1.45 9.28 7.78
N TYR A 119 -1.55 9.17 6.45
CA TYR A 119 -2.71 8.64 5.74
C TYR A 119 -2.40 7.25 5.22
N VAL A 120 -3.10 6.25 5.75
CA VAL A 120 -2.98 4.85 5.29
C VAL A 120 -4.12 4.51 4.35
N TRP A 121 -3.77 4.06 3.15
CA TRP A 121 -4.68 3.69 2.09
C TRP A 121 -4.73 2.18 1.93
N PHE A 122 -5.95 1.64 1.96
CA PHE A 122 -6.22 0.23 1.70
C PHE A 122 -7.08 0.07 0.45
N TYR A 123 -6.80 -0.95 -0.36
CA TYR A 123 -7.67 -1.33 -1.45
C TYR A 123 -8.91 -2.02 -0.88
N LYS A 124 -10.03 -1.31 -0.84
CA LYS A 124 -11.34 -1.80 -0.35
C LYS A 124 -11.69 -3.19 -0.84
N GLU A 125 -11.44 -3.46 -2.11
CA GLU A 125 -11.78 -4.74 -2.76
C GLU A 125 -10.94 -5.93 -2.28
N GLY A 126 -9.81 -5.66 -1.64
CA GLY A 126 -8.96 -6.65 -0.97
C GLY A 126 -9.34 -6.88 0.49
N LEU A 127 -10.27 -6.09 1.04
CA LEU A 127 -10.74 -6.19 2.42
C LEU A 127 -12.08 -6.95 2.48
N LYS A 128 -12.28 -7.69 3.57
CA LYS A 128 -13.58 -8.25 3.94
C LYS A 128 -14.06 -7.47 5.17
N GLU A 129 -15.26 -6.90 5.08
CA GLU A 129 -15.91 -6.30 6.23
C GLU A 129 -16.49 -7.41 7.13
N GLU A 130 -16.16 -7.36 8.43
CA GLU A 130 -16.80 -8.18 9.45
C GLU A 130 -17.56 -7.24 10.40
N LYS A 131 -18.86 -7.49 10.56
CA LYS A 131 -19.71 -6.76 11.51
C LYS A 131 -19.78 -7.55 12.81
N PHE A 132 -19.43 -6.91 13.92
CA PHE A 132 -19.59 -7.42 15.27
C PHE A 132 -20.86 -6.86 15.91
#